data_AF-A0A848YPD0-F1
#
_entry.id   AF-A0A848YPD0-F1
#
_cell.length_a   1.000
_cell.length_b   1.000
_cell.length_c   1.000
_cell.angle_alpha   90.00
_cell.angle_beta   90.00
_cell.angle_gamma   90.00
#
_symmetry.space_group_name_H-M   'P 1'
#
loop_
_entity.id
_entity.type
_entity.pdbx_description
1 polymer ?
#
loop_
_entity_poly.entity_id
_entity_poly.type
_entity_poly.pdbx_seq_one_letter_code
_entity_poly.pdbx_strand_id
1 'polypeptide(L)'
;MLDLGSGQLAVFKVVHSKNGSQGVAFEIPLVNDGADGLVTSRRVSPYALAEAGMPLAALGSGSYPMPAQDGGKPGLPKFTQLKVD
;
A
#
# COMPACT_ATOMS: atom_id res chain seq x y z
N MET A 1 13.22 0.70 -2.38
CA MET A 1 12.02 1.50 -2.02
C MET A 1 11.73 1.30 -0.55
N LEU A 2 11.10 2.28 0.09
CA LEU A 2 10.61 2.24 1.47
C LEU A 2 9.08 2.17 1.44
N ASP A 3 8.49 1.25 2.20
CA ASP A 3 7.05 1.20 2.46
C ASP A 3 6.76 1.93 3.77
N LEU A 4 5.91 2.95 3.71
CA LEU A 4 5.45 3.74 4.85
C LEU A 4 4.06 3.29 5.34
N GLY A 5 3.52 2.19 4.77
CA GLY A 5 2.21 1.64 5.05
C GLY A 5 1.08 2.34 4.31
N SER A 6 -0.13 1.77 4.34
CA SER A 6 -1.34 2.39 3.77
C SER A 6 -1.20 2.83 2.30
N GLY A 7 -0.40 2.10 1.52
CA GLY A 7 -0.14 2.38 0.11
C GLY A 7 0.82 3.56 -0.15
N GLN A 8 1.54 3.99 0.88
CA GLN A 8 2.54 5.06 0.78
C GLN A 8 3.91 4.44 0.46
N LEU A 9 4.40 4.64 -0.76
CA LEU A 9 5.69 4.12 -1.22
C LEU A 9 6.66 5.24 -1.55
N ALA A 10 7.88 5.17 -1.02
CA ALA A 10 8.92 6.17 -1.22
C ALA A 10 10.17 5.59 -1.87
N VAL A 11 10.72 6.30 -2.86
CA VAL A 11 12.05 6.04 -3.42
C VAL A 11 13.07 6.90 -2.68
N PHE A 12 14.20 6.29 -2.32
CA PHE A 12 15.28 6.98 -1.63
C PHE A 12 16.65 6.47 -2.07
N LYS A 13 17.66 7.30 -1.85
CA LYS A 13 19.08 6.94 -1.95
C LYS A 13 19.69 6.91 -0.56
N VAL A 14 20.54 5.93 -0.29
CA VAL A 14 21.35 5.92 0.93
C VAL A 14 22.44 6.98 0.79
N VAL A 15 22.64 7.76 1.84
CA VAL A 15 23.67 8.80 1.90
C VAL A 15 24.54 8.62 3.14
N HIS A 16 25.82 8.95 3.01
CA HIS A 16 26.70 9.01 4.18
C HIS A 16 26.30 10.21 5.03
N SER A 17 26.02 9.97 6.31
CA SER A 17 25.70 11.03 7.26
C SER A 17 26.89 11.21 8.22
N LYS A 18 26.90 12.33 8.95
CA LYS A 18 27.95 12.64 9.91
C LYS A 18 27.97 11.61 11.05
N ASN A 19 29.08 11.54 11.77
CA ASN A 19 29.23 10.76 12.99
C ASN A 19 29.01 9.25 12.80
N GLY A 20 29.39 8.71 11.64
CA GLY A 20 29.27 7.27 11.36
C GLY A 20 27.83 6.78 11.19
N SER A 21 26.88 7.68 10.97
CA SER A 21 25.49 7.33 10.67
C SER A 21 25.24 7.21 9.17
N GLN A 22 24.22 6.44 8.78
CA GLN A 22 23.70 6.43 7.41
C GLN A 22 22.38 7.18 7.40
N GLY A 23 22.22 8.06 6.41
CA GLY A 23 20.97 8.77 6.16
C GLY A 23 20.29 8.24 4.90
N VAL A 24 19.07 8.71 4.67
CA VAL A 24 18.34 8.49 3.42
C VAL A 24 17.91 9.84 2.84
N ALA A 25 18.06 9.98 1.53
CA ALA A 25 17.56 11.13 0.78
C ALA A 25 16.42 10.66 -0.13
N PHE A 26 15.20 11.15 0.14
CA PHE A 26 14.02 10.82 -0.66
C PHE A 26 14.05 11.58 -1.99
N GLU A 27 13.63 10.92 -3.07
CA GLU A 27 13.51 11.55 -4.39
C GLU A 27 12.43 12.64 -4.42
N ILE A 28 11.32 12.36 -3.74
CA ILE A 28 10.21 13.30 -3.56
C ILE A 28 10.15 13.65 -2.07
N PRO A 29 10.09 14.94 -1.69
CA PRO A 29 9.93 15.35 -0.29
C PRO A 29 8.68 14.73 0.34
N LEU A 30 8.83 14.20 1.56
CA LEU A 30 7.69 13.77 2.35
C LEU A 30 6.92 14.97 2.90
N VAL A 31 5.64 14.78 3.18
CA VAL A 31 4.74 15.78 3.74
C VAL A 31 4.30 15.38 5.15
N ASN A 32 4.00 16.37 5.99
CA ASN A 32 3.46 16.15 7.33
C ASN A 32 2.07 15.49 7.23
N ASP A 33 1.80 14.49 8.06
CA ASP A 33 0.54 13.73 8.07
C ASP A 33 -0.55 14.30 9.01
N GLY A 34 -0.25 15.37 9.73
CA GLY A 34 -1.10 16.01 10.74
C GLY A 34 -0.96 15.44 12.15
N ALA A 35 -0.12 14.43 12.36
CA ALA A 35 0.10 13.72 13.62
C ALA A 35 1.60 13.57 13.96
N ASP A 36 2.41 14.56 13.58
CA ASP A 36 3.89 14.57 13.71
C ASP A 36 4.63 13.48 12.92
N GLY A 37 3.95 12.79 12.01
CA GLY A 37 4.53 11.84 11.09
C GLY A 37 4.83 12.44 9.70
N LEU A 38 5.49 11.63 8.87
CA LEU A 38 5.82 11.97 7.49
C LEU A 38 5.28 10.90 6.55
N VAL A 39 4.63 11.35 5.48
CA VAL A 39 4.03 10.49 4.46
C VAL A 39 4.35 10.97 3.06
N THR A 40 4.11 10.13 2.06
CA THR A 40 4.05 10.58 0.67
C THR A 40 2.76 11.33 0.40
N SER A 41 2.80 12.33 -0.50
CA SER A 41 1.60 13.05 -0.94
C SER A 41 0.66 12.21 -1.82
N ARG A 42 1.13 11.06 -2.31
CA ARG A 42 0.40 10.14 -3.18
C ARG A 42 0.32 8.76 -2.57
N ARG A 43 -0.89 8.20 -2.59
CA ARG A 43 -1.18 6.80 -2.26
C ARG A 43 -1.27 5.99 -3.54
N VAL A 44 -0.61 4.84 -3.57
CA VAL A 44 -0.77 3.84 -4.61
C VAL A 44 -2.03 3.04 -4.33
N SER A 45 -2.80 2.73 -5.38
CA SER A 45 -4.05 1.98 -5.20
C SER A 45 -3.76 0.53 -4.75
N PRO A 46 -4.63 -0.05 -3.93
CA PRO A 46 -4.52 -1.46 -3.54
C PRO A 46 -4.36 -2.42 -4.71
N TYR A 47 -5.15 -2.21 -5.77
CA TYR A 47 -5.09 -3.06 -6.96
C TYR A 47 -3.75 -2.98 -7.69
N ALA A 48 -3.19 -1.77 -7.83
CA ALA A 48 -1.87 -1.61 -8.46
C ALA A 48 -0.75 -2.28 -7.66
N LEU A 49 -0.86 -2.28 -6.32
CA LEU A 49 0.07 -2.98 -5.44
C LEU A 49 -0.07 -4.50 -5.56
N ALA A 50 -1.31 -5.00 -5.66
CA ALA A 50 -1.59 -6.42 -5.87
C ALA A 50 -1.07 -6.93 -7.22
N GLU A 51 -1.26 -6.15 -8.29
CA GLU A 51 -0.71 -6.43 -9.62
C GLU A 51 0.82 -6.48 -9.60
N ALA A 52 1.46 -5.62 -8.79
CA ALA A 52 2.89 -5.63 -8.55
C ALA A 52 3.36 -6.76 -7.61
N GLY A 53 2.45 -7.63 -7.15
CA GLY A 53 2.76 -8.75 -6.26
C GLY A 53 2.99 -8.36 -4.79
N MET A 54 2.63 -7.13 -4.39
CA MET A 54 2.73 -6.71 -2.99
C MET A 54 1.54 -7.25 -2.19
N PRO A 55 1.76 -7.79 -0.97
CA PRO A 55 0.67 -8.28 -0.13
C PRO A 55 -0.32 -7.16 0.23
N LEU A 56 -1.59 -7.31 -0.16
CA LEU A 56 -2.65 -6.34 0.15
C LEU A 56 -2.88 -6.13 1.65
N ALA A 57 -2.42 -7.06 2.50
CA ALA A 57 -2.45 -6.89 3.95
C ALA A 57 -1.61 -5.70 4.45
N ALA A 58 -0.64 -5.22 3.66
CA ALA A 58 0.21 -4.06 3.99
C ALA A 58 -0.53 -2.70 3.89
N LEU A 59 -1.76 -2.69 3.35
CA LEU A 59 -2.52 -1.47 3.08
C LEU A 59 -3.36 -0.95 4.26
N GLY A 60 -3.32 -1.63 5.41
CA GLY A 60 -4.08 -1.25 6.60
C GLY A 60 -5.55 -1.67 6.54
N SER A 61 -6.34 -1.18 7.50
CA SER A 61 -7.77 -1.51 7.61
C SER A 61 -8.59 -0.82 6.51
N GLY A 62 -9.05 -1.59 5.53
CA GLY A 62 -9.94 -1.13 4.46
C GLY A 62 -10.72 -2.29 3.86
N SER A 63 -11.91 -1.99 3.32
CA SER A 63 -12.73 -3.00 2.62
C SER A 63 -12.29 -3.09 1.16
N TYR A 64 -11.15 -3.74 0.92
CA TYR A 64 -10.72 -4.14 -0.41
C TYR A 64 -10.89 -5.66 -0.52
N PRO A 65 -11.38 -6.20 -1.65
CA PRO A 65 -11.43 -7.64 -1.84
C PRO A 65 -10.00 -8.17 -1.79
N MET A 66 -9.64 -8.82 -0.69
CA MET A 66 -8.38 -9.53 -0.58
C MET A 66 -8.43 -10.65 -1.62
N PRO A 67 -7.49 -10.74 -2.59
CA PRO A 67 -7.37 -11.89 -3.46
C PRO A 67 -7.21 -13.06 -2.51
N ALA A 68 -8.05 -14.07 -2.73
CA ALA A 68 -8.05 -15.25 -1.91
C ALA A 68 -6.61 -15.78 -1.87
N GLN A 69 -6.01 -15.79 -0.68
CA GLN A 69 -4.77 -16.52 -0.47
C GLN A 69 -5.09 -17.97 -0.82
N ASP A 70 -4.46 -18.51 -1.87
CA ASP A 70 -4.75 -19.83 -2.41
C ASP A 70 -4.74 -20.88 -1.30
N GLY A 71 -5.93 -21.30 -0.86
CA GLY A 71 -6.08 -22.24 0.24
C GLY A 71 -7.47 -22.86 0.41
N GLY A 72 -8.48 -22.46 -0.36
CA GLY A 72 -9.84 -23.01 -0.22
C GLY A 72 -10.69 -22.79 -1.45
N LYS A 73 -11.37 -23.85 -1.90
CA LYS A 73 -12.15 -23.91 -3.13
C LYS A 73 -13.18 -22.76 -3.18
N PRO A 74 -13.18 -21.89 -4.21
CA PRO A 74 -14.15 -20.81 -4.31
C PRO A 74 -15.56 -21.39 -4.49
N GLY A 75 -16.47 -21.05 -3.58
CA GLY A 75 -17.89 -21.42 -3.70
C GLY A 75 -18.52 -20.70 -4.89
N LEU A 76 -19.46 -21.37 -5.58
CA LEU A 76 -20.13 -20.79 -6.76
C LEU A 76 -20.88 -19.51 -6.37
N PRO A 77 -20.77 -18.43 -7.18
CA PRO A 77 -21.52 -17.20 -6.92
C PRO A 77 -23.01 -17.44 -7.12
N LYS A 78 -23.82 -17.03 -6.15
CA LYS A 78 -25.28 -16.97 -6.27
C LYS A 78 -25.68 -15.54 -6.64
N PHE A 79 -26.13 -15.35 -7.87
CA PHE A 79 -26.73 -14.09 -8.30
C PHE A 79 -28.24 -14.14 -8.08
N THR A 80 -28.80 -13.04 -7.59
CA THR A 80 -30.24 -12.84 -7.47
C THR A 80 -30.69 -11.92 -8.60
N GLN A 81 -31.61 -12.39 -9.44
CA GLN A 81 -32.18 -11.61 -10.54
C GLN A 81 -33.38 -10.82 -10.02
N LEU A 82 -33.27 -9.48 -10.01
CA LEU A 82 -34.38 -8.60 -9.69
C LEU A 82 -35.25 -8.44 -10.93
N LYS A 83 -36.52 -8.84 -10.85
CA LYS A 83 -37.50 -8.59 -11.90
C LYS A 83 -37.98 -7.15 -11.77
N VAL A 84 -37.91 -6.40 -12.86
CA VAL A 84 -38.46 -5.04 -12.96
C VAL A 84 -39.77 -5.14 -13.74
N ASP A 85 -40.83 -4.59 -13.17
CA ASP A 85 -42.18 -4.50 -13.78
C ASP A 85 -42.27 -3.31 -14.75
#